data_AF-A0A2V9QKM2-F1
#
_entry.id   AF-A0A2V9QKM2-F1
#
_cell.length_a   1.000
_cell.length_b   1.000
_cell.length_c   1.000
_cell.angle_alpha   90.00
_cell.angle_beta   90.00
_cell.angle_gamma   90.00
#
_symmetry.space_group_name_H-M   'P 1'
#
loop_
_entity.id
_entity.type
_entity.pdbx_description
1 polymer ?
#
loop_
_entity_poly.entity_id
_entity_poly.type
_entity_poly.pdbx_seq_one_letter_code
_entity_poly.pdbx_strand_id
1 'polypeptide(L)'
;MKTRLVEGLGLLLMVGVLYGQSSQSTSQSAERPSSHDQMQMPGMQAQTTDQNAPPAQNQQMPDMQMPDKPVPQQPEQQQAPPGEQMLGMQMPKNPEAEQPAPEPGPVYTLEQLQQSAVEHNPTLKQAQAEIRAAEGRKRQAGLYPNPTIGYQGEQIRGGSQRGGEQGGFIQQDIVLGGKLGAARRVFEQERQQAEAERGEQLLRVQNAVAMAYYQSLGAQETVAIRGTLLKLAQDALATARQLFNVGQADDPDVLQAQVEAAQEEVALVSAQQRQQMLWRSLAAIIGRPDLPSGTLAGNLEELPDVDTQRWLENILQNSPAVKIANLSLARAQAELDRAKREPIPDLQLRVGVQ
;
A
#
# COMPACT_ATOMS: atom_id res chain seq x y z
N MET A 1 -56.83 -22.73 0.28
CA MET A 1 -56.75 -22.63 1.75
C MET A 1 -55.41 -21.99 2.07
N LYS A 2 -55.39 -20.70 2.41
CA LYS A 2 -55.24 -20.15 3.78
C LYS A 2 -53.97 -20.68 4.47
N THR A 3 -53.05 -19.93 5.09
CA THR A 3 -52.87 -18.52 5.48
C THR A 3 -51.57 -18.46 6.33
N ARG A 4 -50.77 -17.38 6.22
CA ARG A 4 -49.76 -16.84 7.21
C ARG A 4 -48.46 -17.66 7.44
N LEU A 5 -47.30 -17.10 7.82
CA LEU A 5 -46.98 -15.82 8.49
C LEU A 5 -45.54 -15.36 8.14
N VAL A 6 -45.33 -14.05 8.25
CA VAL A 6 -44.10 -13.25 8.07
C VAL A 6 -43.31 -13.17 9.39
N GLU A 7 -41.98 -13.06 9.33
CA GLU A 7 -41.05 -12.29 10.19
C GLU A 7 -39.60 -12.74 9.82
N GLY A 8 -38.59 -11.91 9.53
CA GLY A 8 -38.33 -10.52 9.87
C GLY A 8 -37.20 -10.43 10.90
N LEU A 9 -35.93 -10.59 10.49
CA LEU A 9 -34.78 -10.27 11.36
C LEU A 9 -33.54 -9.91 10.54
N GLY A 10 -33.29 -8.61 10.43
CA GLY A 10 -31.96 -8.07 10.14
C GLY A 10 -31.14 -8.02 11.43
N LEU A 11 -29.84 -8.27 11.34
CA LEU A 11 -28.91 -7.85 12.37
C LEU A 11 -27.61 -7.31 11.76
N LEU A 12 -27.19 -6.23 12.39
CA LEU A 12 -26.26 -5.19 12.00
C LEU A 12 -24.80 -5.59 12.27
N LEU A 13 -23.91 -5.17 11.36
CA LEU A 13 -22.47 -5.05 11.55
C LEU A 13 -22.14 -4.10 12.72
N MET A 14 -21.24 -4.52 13.62
CA MET A 14 -20.41 -3.57 14.37
C MET A 14 -18.98 -4.08 14.53
N VAL A 15 -18.08 -3.32 13.93
CA VAL A 15 -16.62 -3.32 14.09
C VAL A 15 -16.27 -2.65 15.42
N GLY A 16 -15.41 -3.27 16.22
CA GLY A 16 -14.89 -2.72 17.46
C GLY A 16 -13.40 -2.99 17.61
N VAL A 17 -12.59 -2.00 17.25
CA VAL A 17 -11.13 -1.93 17.45
C VAL A 17 -10.84 -1.69 18.94
N LEU A 18 -10.00 -2.51 19.56
CA LEU A 18 -9.48 -2.27 20.92
C LEU A 18 -7.97 -2.04 20.89
N TYR A 19 -7.60 -0.80 21.21
CA TYR A 19 -6.24 -0.32 21.46
C TYR A 19 -5.77 -0.76 22.85
N GLY A 20 -4.45 -0.92 22.97
CA GLY A 20 -3.76 -1.47 24.13
C GLY A 20 -3.78 -0.62 25.41
N GLN A 21 -3.61 -1.32 26.52
CA GLN A 21 -3.29 -0.73 27.82
C GLN A 21 -1.84 -1.05 28.18
N SER A 22 -1.05 -0.01 28.35
CA SER A 22 0.20 -0.01 29.10
C SER A 22 -0.09 0.31 30.57
N SER A 23 0.40 -0.53 31.47
CA SER A 23 0.34 -0.37 32.91
C SER A 23 1.47 0.53 33.39
N GLN A 24 1.14 1.61 34.11
CA GLN A 24 2.10 2.33 34.95
C GLN A 24 1.59 2.43 36.39
N SER A 25 2.28 1.66 37.25
CA SER A 25 2.90 2.10 38.50
C SER A 25 2.13 3.10 39.39
N THR A 26 1.49 2.53 40.40
CA THR A 26 1.14 3.14 41.68
C THR A 26 2.33 3.87 42.33
N SER A 27 2.17 5.13 42.69
CA SER A 27 2.98 5.80 43.71
C SER A 27 2.08 6.76 44.48
N GLN A 28 1.72 6.30 45.67
CA GLN A 28 0.84 6.93 46.64
C GLN A 28 1.71 7.78 47.57
N SER A 29 1.44 9.09 47.66
CA SER A 29 1.91 9.93 48.77
C SER A 29 0.92 11.06 48.97
N ALA A 30 0.20 10.96 50.09
CA ALA A 30 -0.83 11.87 50.52
C ALA A 30 -0.21 13.13 51.14
N GLU A 31 -0.79 14.28 50.83
CA GLU A 31 -0.51 15.56 51.47
C GLU A 31 -1.73 16.01 52.30
N ARG A 32 -1.41 16.68 53.42
CA ARG A 32 -2.18 17.73 54.15
C ARG A 32 -3.25 17.25 55.15
N PRO A 33 -3.54 18.01 56.24
CA PRO A 33 -3.79 19.46 56.16
C PRO A 33 -3.44 20.34 57.38
N SER A 34 -3.49 21.65 57.16
CA SER A 34 -3.68 22.75 58.12
C SER A 34 -3.59 24.05 57.29
N SER A 35 -4.36 25.13 57.41
CA SER A 35 -5.58 25.52 58.12
C SER A 35 -5.67 27.05 57.91
N HIS A 36 -6.86 27.56 57.58
CA HIS A 36 -7.35 28.92 57.85
C HIS A 36 -6.48 30.14 57.48
N ASP A 37 -6.96 30.93 56.52
CA ASP A 37 -7.30 32.32 56.84
C ASP A 37 -8.43 32.84 55.93
N GLN A 38 -9.44 33.46 56.53
CA GLN A 38 -10.55 34.15 55.87
C GLN A 38 -10.45 35.63 56.20
N MET A 39 -10.58 36.50 55.21
CA MET A 39 -11.10 37.88 55.26
C MET A 39 -10.80 38.51 53.88
N GLN A 40 -11.58 39.37 53.25
CA GLN A 40 -12.91 39.96 53.44
C GLN A 40 -13.11 40.81 52.15
N MET A 41 -14.27 40.76 51.51
CA MET A 41 -14.71 41.83 50.58
C MET A 41 -15.58 42.80 51.39
N PRO A 42 -15.61 44.13 51.11
CA PRO A 42 -16.55 44.67 50.10
C PRO A 42 -16.19 46.04 49.47
N GLY A 43 -16.82 46.40 48.34
CA GLY A 43 -16.82 47.79 47.83
C GLY A 43 -17.48 47.98 46.46
N MET A 44 -18.53 48.81 46.41
CA MET A 44 -19.48 49.02 45.31
C MET A 44 -19.13 50.18 44.35
N GLN A 45 -19.51 49.99 43.07
CA GLN A 45 -20.13 50.93 42.12
C GLN A 45 -19.36 52.09 41.43
N ALA A 46 -19.41 52.00 40.09
CA ALA A 46 -19.80 53.00 39.08
C ALA A 46 -18.85 54.14 38.62
N GLN A 47 -18.69 54.14 37.28
CA GLN A 47 -18.75 55.26 36.32
C GLN A 47 -17.49 56.06 35.90
N THR A 48 -17.32 56.07 34.56
CA THR A 48 -16.96 57.18 33.62
C THR A 48 -15.57 57.26 32.96
N THR A 49 -15.65 57.34 31.60
CA THR A 49 -14.81 58.06 30.59
C THR A 49 -13.34 57.60 30.38
N ASP A 50 -12.79 57.47 29.17
CA ASP A 50 -12.88 58.22 27.89
C ASP A 50 -12.48 57.30 26.69
N GLN A 51 -13.09 57.35 25.49
CA GLN A 51 -12.76 58.21 24.32
C GLN A 51 -11.27 58.11 23.87
N ASN A 52 -10.85 57.97 22.61
CA ASN A 52 -11.41 58.45 21.34
C ASN A 52 -10.62 57.83 20.15
N ALA A 53 -11.29 57.66 19.01
CA ALA A 53 -10.77 57.79 17.65
C ALA A 53 -11.62 58.89 16.97
N PRO A 54 -11.14 59.77 16.06
CA PRO A 54 -11.07 59.47 14.60
C PRO A 54 -10.00 60.35 13.83
N PRO A 55 -10.11 60.79 12.53
CA PRO A 55 -9.19 60.37 11.45
C PRO A 55 -8.51 61.50 10.59
N ALA A 56 -7.75 61.06 9.57
CA ALA A 56 -7.45 61.64 8.22
C ALA A 56 -6.37 62.75 7.99
N GLN A 57 -5.44 62.39 7.07
CA GLN A 57 -4.73 63.15 6.01
C GLN A 57 -3.88 64.40 6.35
N ASN A 58 -2.58 64.37 6.01
CA ASN A 58 -1.96 64.99 4.81
C ASN A 58 -0.41 65.12 4.98
N GLN A 59 0.30 65.36 3.87
CA GLN A 59 1.71 65.85 3.74
C GLN A 59 2.82 64.77 3.70
N GLN A 60 3.35 64.47 2.51
CA GLN A 60 4.54 65.07 1.86
C GLN A 60 5.88 64.54 2.41
N MET A 61 6.60 63.83 1.55
CA MET A 61 7.95 63.31 1.78
C MET A 61 9.01 64.41 1.60
N PRO A 62 10.12 64.33 2.35
CA PRO A 62 11.43 64.65 1.78
C PRO A 62 12.53 63.62 2.11
N ASP A 63 13.38 63.40 1.09
CA ASP A 63 14.82 63.08 1.07
C ASP A 63 15.42 62.03 2.02
N MET A 64 16.00 60.96 1.46
CA MET A 64 17.47 60.83 1.31
C MET A 64 17.89 59.48 0.68
N GLN A 65 18.67 59.63 -0.40
CA GLN A 65 19.74 58.78 -0.97
C GLN A 65 19.80 57.25 -0.76
N MET A 66 19.82 56.55 -1.90
CA MET A 66 20.54 55.28 -2.10
C MET A 66 21.70 55.47 -3.10
N PRO A 67 22.78 54.66 -3.03
CA PRO A 67 24.04 54.92 -3.73
C PRO A 67 24.12 54.37 -5.16
N ASP A 68 24.96 55.04 -5.95
CA ASP A 68 25.27 54.86 -7.37
C ASP A 68 25.78 53.47 -7.79
N LYS A 69 25.30 53.01 -8.96
CA LYS A 69 26.08 52.18 -9.90
C LYS A 69 25.81 52.62 -11.35
N PRO A 70 26.82 52.58 -12.24
CA PRO A 70 26.85 53.41 -13.45
C PRO A 70 26.23 52.75 -14.67
N VAL A 71 25.68 53.60 -15.54
CA VAL A 71 25.12 53.31 -16.87
C VAL A 71 26.24 53.33 -17.93
N PRO A 72 26.27 52.38 -18.89
CA PRO A 72 27.13 52.51 -20.07
C PRO A 72 26.48 53.36 -21.17
N GLN A 73 27.26 54.30 -21.70
CA GLN A 73 26.91 55.21 -22.81
C GLN A 73 27.06 54.53 -24.18
N GLN A 74 26.34 55.08 -25.17
CA GLN A 74 26.39 54.74 -26.60
C GLN A 74 27.67 55.24 -27.30
N PRO A 75 28.00 54.73 -28.50
CA PRO A 75 29.38 54.60 -28.99
C PRO A 75 29.86 55.75 -29.90
N GLU A 76 31.16 56.05 -29.83
CA GLU A 76 31.91 56.79 -30.85
C GLU A 76 32.59 55.85 -31.86
N GLN A 77 32.67 56.34 -33.09
CA GLN A 77 33.11 55.67 -34.31
C GLN A 77 34.61 55.34 -34.32
N GLN A 78 34.98 54.15 -34.80
CA GLN A 78 36.33 53.90 -35.34
C GLN A 78 36.33 52.76 -36.39
N GLN A 79 36.57 53.18 -37.63
CA GLN A 79 37.39 52.61 -38.70
C GLN A 79 37.45 51.07 -38.90
N ALA A 80 37.16 50.67 -40.14
CA ALA A 80 37.34 49.33 -40.68
C ALA A 80 38.82 48.95 -40.89
N PRO A 81 39.16 47.66 -40.73
CA PRO A 81 40.20 47.02 -41.53
C PRO A 81 39.64 45.91 -42.45
N PRO A 82 40.37 45.56 -43.52
CA PRO A 82 39.87 44.76 -44.63
C PRO A 82 40.28 43.28 -44.55
N GLY A 83 39.53 42.43 -45.28
CA GLY A 83 40.08 41.19 -45.85
C GLY A 83 39.65 39.87 -45.20
N GLU A 84 38.81 39.14 -45.95
CA GLU A 84 38.89 37.69 -46.17
C GLU A 84 38.86 36.74 -44.96
N GLN A 85 37.73 36.05 -44.79
CA GLN A 85 37.60 34.62 -45.15
C GLN A 85 36.14 34.17 -44.94
N MET A 86 35.48 33.80 -46.04
CA MET A 86 34.16 33.17 -46.02
C MET A 86 34.29 31.75 -45.43
N LEU A 87 33.94 31.58 -44.16
CA LEU A 87 33.62 30.26 -43.64
C LEU A 87 32.15 29.99 -43.98
N GLY A 88 31.91 29.11 -44.96
CA GLY A 88 30.58 28.67 -45.33
C GLY A 88 29.86 28.11 -44.11
N MET A 89 28.88 28.85 -43.61
CA MET A 89 27.95 28.39 -42.59
C MET A 89 27.01 27.37 -43.27
N GLN A 90 27.45 26.12 -43.35
CA GLN A 90 26.55 25.01 -43.61
C GLN A 90 25.57 24.98 -42.45
N MET A 91 24.30 25.25 -42.73
CA MET A 91 23.22 24.95 -41.80
C MET A 91 23.38 23.49 -41.37
N PRO A 92 23.34 23.17 -40.07
CA PRO A 92 23.22 21.78 -39.67
C PRO A 92 21.90 21.28 -40.26
N LYS A 93 21.98 20.40 -41.26
CA LYS A 93 20.85 19.55 -41.63
C LYS A 93 20.50 18.80 -40.35
N ASN A 94 19.41 19.21 -39.72
CA ASN A 94 18.76 18.39 -38.73
C ASN A 94 18.51 17.05 -39.45
N PRO A 95 19.09 15.92 -39.02
CA PRO A 95 18.52 14.67 -39.44
C PRO A 95 17.10 14.74 -38.88
N GLU A 96 16.11 14.88 -39.76
CA GLU A 96 14.82 14.27 -39.53
C GLU A 96 15.13 12.83 -39.20
N ALA A 97 15.33 12.57 -37.90
CA ALA A 97 15.18 11.26 -37.36
C ALA A 97 13.75 10.90 -37.74
N GLU A 98 13.63 10.06 -38.76
CA GLU A 98 12.56 9.08 -38.85
C GLU A 98 12.50 8.44 -37.46
N GLN A 99 11.68 9.03 -36.58
CA GLN A 99 11.19 8.34 -35.42
C GLN A 99 10.44 7.15 -36.03
N PRO A 100 10.94 5.91 -35.85
CA PRO A 100 10.20 4.77 -36.32
C PRO A 100 8.79 4.89 -35.72
N ALA A 101 7.78 4.71 -36.57
CA ALA A 101 6.40 4.63 -36.14
C ALA A 101 6.33 3.77 -34.87
N PRO A 102 5.55 4.15 -33.84
CA PRO A 102 5.54 3.44 -32.58
C PRO A 102 5.31 1.96 -32.87
N GLU A 103 6.30 1.12 -32.59
CA GLU A 103 6.13 -0.32 -32.75
C GLU A 103 4.90 -0.73 -31.95
N PRO A 104 4.00 -1.54 -32.52
CA PRO A 104 2.81 -1.97 -31.81
C PRO A 104 3.25 -2.59 -30.50
N GLY A 105 2.84 -1.95 -29.39
CA GLY A 105 3.21 -2.38 -28.05
C GLY A 105 2.81 -3.84 -27.81
N PRO A 106 3.44 -4.51 -26.84
CA PRO A 106 3.14 -5.91 -26.54
C PRO A 106 1.64 -6.09 -26.26
N VAL A 107 1.08 -7.18 -26.79
CA VAL A 107 -0.31 -7.58 -26.52
C VAL A 107 -0.32 -8.55 -25.35
N TYR A 108 -1.15 -8.27 -24.33
CA TYR A 108 -1.24 -9.09 -23.13
C TYR A 108 -2.61 -9.75 -22.98
N THR A 109 -2.60 -11.04 -22.66
CA THR A 109 -3.81 -11.79 -22.28
C THR A 109 -3.94 -11.88 -20.76
N LEU A 110 -5.15 -12.19 -20.29
CA LEU A 110 -5.41 -12.38 -18.86
C LEU A 110 -4.53 -13.49 -18.27
N GLU A 111 -4.41 -14.62 -18.96
CA GLU A 111 -3.65 -15.79 -18.51
C GLU A 111 -2.17 -15.45 -18.36
N GLN A 112 -1.61 -14.72 -19.32
CA GLN A 112 -0.21 -14.28 -19.28
C GLN A 112 0.07 -13.38 -18.08
N LEU A 113 -0.83 -12.44 -17.80
CA LEU A 113 -0.68 -11.52 -16.66
C LEU A 113 -0.90 -12.22 -15.32
N GLN A 114 -1.81 -13.19 -15.25
CA GLN A 114 -1.98 -14.03 -14.06
C GLN A 114 -0.74 -14.88 -13.79
N GLN A 115 -0.17 -15.52 -14.81
CA GLN A 115 1.06 -16.29 -14.66
C GLN A 115 2.23 -15.39 -14.23
N SER A 116 2.38 -14.23 -14.86
CA SER A 116 3.37 -13.23 -14.46
C SER A 116 3.19 -12.79 -13.01
N ALA A 117 1.95 -12.62 -12.55
CA ALA A 117 1.66 -12.28 -11.15
C ALA A 117 2.03 -13.41 -10.18
N VAL A 118 1.84 -14.68 -10.55
CA VAL A 118 2.27 -15.82 -9.72
C VAL A 118 3.79 -15.79 -9.47
N GLU A 119 4.55 -15.38 -10.46
CA GLU A 119 6.03 -15.32 -10.40
C GLU A 119 6.56 -14.08 -9.66
N HIS A 120 5.93 -12.92 -9.89
CA HIS A 120 6.47 -11.63 -9.47
C HIS A 120 5.82 -11.05 -8.22
N ASN A 121 4.58 -11.42 -7.90
CA ASN A 121 3.82 -10.79 -6.82
C ASN A 121 4.49 -11.02 -5.44
N PRO A 122 4.79 -9.94 -4.69
CA PRO A 122 5.51 -10.03 -3.42
C PRO A 122 4.70 -10.73 -2.32
N THR A 123 3.36 -10.66 -2.34
CA THR A 123 2.51 -11.31 -1.32
C THR A 123 2.57 -12.84 -1.41
N LEU A 124 2.75 -13.39 -2.61
CA LEU A 124 2.97 -14.84 -2.78
C LEU A 124 4.36 -15.28 -2.31
N LYS A 125 5.38 -14.42 -2.49
CA LYS A 125 6.72 -14.64 -1.94
C LYS A 125 6.72 -14.59 -0.41
N GLN A 126 5.94 -13.67 0.17
CA GLN A 126 5.70 -13.60 1.62
C GLN A 126 5.03 -14.88 2.12
N ALA A 127 3.92 -15.30 1.53
CA ALA A 127 3.22 -16.53 1.92
C ALA A 127 4.14 -17.78 1.81
N GLN A 128 4.99 -17.84 0.78
CA GLN A 128 5.98 -18.91 0.68
C GLN A 128 7.06 -18.84 1.78
N ALA A 129 7.45 -17.64 2.22
CA ALA A 129 8.36 -17.46 3.34
C ALA A 129 7.72 -17.89 4.67
N GLU A 130 6.43 -17.63 4.86
CA GLU A 130 5.66 -18.07 6.03
C GLU A 130 5.59 -19.60 6.12
N ILE A 131 5.38 -20.29 4.99
CA ILE A 131 5.48 -21.76 4.93
C ILE A 131 6.87 -22.24 5.36
N ARG A 132 7.94 -21.62 4.85
CA ARG A 132 9.32 -22.00 5.24
C ARG A 132 9.57 -21.75 6.73
N ALA A 133 9.05 -20.65 7.28
CA ALA A 133 9.17 -20.34 8.69
C ALA A 133 8.41 -21.36 9.56
N ALA A 134 7.19 -21.74 9.16
CA ALA A 134 6.41 -22.79 9.81
C ALA A 134 7.10 -24.15 9.74
N GLU A 135 7.73 -24.48 8.60
CA GLU A 135 8.53 -25.69 8.46
C GLU A 135 9.76 -25.68 9.39
N GLY A 136 10.44 -24.53 9.51
CA GLY A 136 11.52 -24.32 10.46
C GLY A 136 11.07 -24.55 11.90
N ARG A 137 9.93 -23.97 12.30
CA ARG A 137 9.33 -24.19 13.64
C ARG A 137 8.98 -25.66 13.87
N LYS A 138 8.39 -26.34 12.88
CA LYS A 138 8.12 -27.79 12.93
C LYS A 138 9.39 -28.61 13.15
N ARG A 139 10.47 -28.31 12.42
CA ARG A 139 11.76 -28.99 12.59
C ARG A 139 12.29 -28.75 14.00
N GLN A 140 12.37 -27.49 14.43
CA GLN A 140 12.88 -27.11 15.75
C GLN A 140 12.12 -27.78 16.90
N ALA A 141 10.79 -27.84 16.81
CA ALA A 141 9.96 -28.46 17.84
C ALA A 141 10.13 -29.98 17.96
N GLY A 142 10.65 -30.63 16.91
CA GLY A 142 10.96 -32.06 16.92
C GLY A 142 12.40 -32.39 17.30
N LEU A 143 13.29 -31.40 17.42
CA LEU A 143 14.68 -31.61 17.80
C LEU A 143 14.80 -31.81 19.31
N TYR A 144 15.79 -32.62 19.68
CA TYR A 144 16.13 -32.82 21.09
C TYR A 144 16.83 -31.58 21.65
N PRO A 145 16.64 -31.22 22.94
CA PRO A 145 17.36 -30.12 23.55
C PRO A 145 18.87 -30.33 23.49
N ASN A 146 19.62 -29.25 23.22
CA ASN A 146 21.08 -29.29 23.21
C ASN A 146 21.63 -29.47 24.63
N PRO A 147 22.77 -30.18 24.80
CA PRO A 147 23.44 -30.23 26.08
C PRO A 147 23.96 -28.85 26.49
N THR A 148 23.94 -28.57 27.79
CA THR A 148 24.54 -27.37 28.39
C THR A 148 25.87 -27.75 29.03
N ILE A 149 26.94 -27.05 28.64
CA ILE A 149 28.26 -27.18 29.25
C ILE A 149 28.54 -25.93 30.05
N GLY A 150 28.94 -26.07 31.30
CA GLY A 150 29.18 -24.95 32.19
C GLY A 150 30.38 -25.16 33.10
N TYR A 151 30.91 -24.05 33.58
CA TYR A 151 31.90 -24.00 34.65
C TYR A 151 31.20 -23.57 35.94
N GLN A 152 31.55 -24.19 37.06
CA GLN A 152 31.03 -23.88 38.39
C GLN A 152 32.21 -23.72 39.35
N GLY A 153 32.22 -22.64 40.13
CA GLY A 153 33.22 -22.42 41.16
C GLY A 153 32.58 -21.94 42.44
N GLU A 154 32.92 -22.58 43.56
CA GLU A 154 32.43 -22.23 44.90
C GLU A 154 33.58 -21.71 45.77
N GLN A 155 33.27 -20.81 46.70
CA GLN A 155 34.26 -20.15 47.58
C GLN A 155 35.44 -19.49 46.83
N ILE A 156 35.17 -18.85 45.69
CA ILE A 156 36.19 -18.14 44.87
C ILE A 156 36.93 -17.03 45.67
N ARG A 157 36.38 -16.58 46.81
CA ARG A 157 37.01 -15.64 47.75
C ARG A 157 37.06 -16.22 49.18
N GLY A 158 37.57 -17.43 49.36
CA GLY A 158 37.90 -18.00 50.68
C GLY A 158 39.37 -17.72 51.05
N GLY A 159 39.62 -17.14 52.22
CA GLY A 159 40.99 -16.82 52.69
C GLY A 159 41.91 -18.03 52.85
N SER A 160 43.17 -17.75 53.25
CA SER A 160 44.39 -18.59 53.26
C SER A 160 44.34 -20.08 53.70
N GLN A 161 43.20 -20.63 54.11
CA GLN A 161 43.07 -22.01 54.58
C GLN A 161 42.07 -22.89 53.82
N ARG A 162 41.36 -22.38 52.79
CA ARG A 162 40.51 -23.23 51.91
C ARG A 162 40.69 -22.82 50.45
N GLY A 163 41.25 -23.71 49.63
CA GLY A 163 41.28 -23.55 48.17
C GLY A 163 39.86 -23.66 47.62
N GLY A 164 39.45 -22.71 46.77
CA GLY A 164 38.11 -22.73 46.17
C GLY A 164 37.88 -23.98 45.33
N GLU A 165 36.66 -24.49 45.35
CA GLU A 165 36.24 -25.63 44.54
C GLU A 165 35.99 -25.13 43.11
N GLN A 166 36.62 -25.75 42.12
CA GLN A 166 36.47 -25.38 40.71
C GLN A 166 36.09 -26.62 39.91
N GLY A 167 35.01 -26.53 39.17
CA GLY A 167 34.47 -27.66 38.45
C GLY A 167 33.85 -27.31 37.11
N GLY A 168 33.71 -28.32 36.27
CA GLY A 168 32.96 -28.25 35.02
C GLY A 168 31.80 -29.23 35.07
N PHE A 169 30.69 -28.91 34.40
CA PHE A 169 29.56 -29.83 34.26
C PHE A 169 29.04 -29.87 32.83
N ILE A 170 28.53 -31.04 32.45
CA ILE A 170 27.71 -31.26 31.28
C ILE A 170 26.32 -31.67 31.77
N GLN A 171 25.30 -31.02 31.22
CA GLN A 171 23.90 -31.22 31.57
C GLN A 171 23.08 -31.52 30.31
N GLN A 172 22.28 -32.58 30.35
CA GLN A 172 21.38 -32.95 29.28
C GLN A 172 19.97 -33.14 29.83
N ASP A 173 19.01 -32.45 29.22
CA ASP A 173 17.59 -32.67 29.48
C ASP A 173 17.09 -33.83 28.63
N ILE A 174 16.50 -34.81 29.30
CA ILE A 174 15.87 -35.98 28.71
C ILE A 174 14.36 -35.77 28.73
N VAL A 175 13.83 -35.36 27.58
CA VAL A 175 12.40 -35.10 27.40
C VAL A 175 11.64 -36.43 27.35
N LEU A 176 10.72 -36.64 28.30
CA LEU A 176 9.94 -37.86 28.42
C LEU A 176 8.51 -37.65 27.88
N GLY A 177 7.69 -38.70 27.90
CA GLY A 177 6.24 -38.59 27.60
C GLY A 177 5.88 -38.28 26.14
N GLY A 178 6.85 -38.36 25.20
CA GLY A 178 6.61 -38.07 23.78
C GLY A 178 6.25 -36.61 23.50
N LYS A 179 6.64 -35.67 24.39
CA LYS A 179 6.35 -34.24 24.26
C LYS A 179 6.88 -33.62 22.95
N LEU A 180 8.07 -34.00 22.50
CA LEU A 180 8.66 -33.53 21.23
C LEU A 180 7.81 -33.95 20.02
N GLY A 181 7.29 -35.18 20.01
CA GLY A 181 6.38 -35.64 18.97
C GLY A 181 5.05 -34.88 18.97
N ALA A 182 4.52 -34.57 20.15
CA ALA A 182 3.31 -33.76 20.29
C ALA A 182 3.54 -32.30 19.86
N ALA A 183 4.65 -31.69 20.24
CA ALA A 183 5.04 -30.35 19.79
C ALA A 183 5.22 -30.30 18.27
N ARG A 184 5.93 -31.26 17.68
CA ARG A 184 6.08 -31.38 16.22
C ARG A 184 4.73 -31.48 15.50
N ARG A 185 3.74 -32.17 16.06
CA ARG A 185 2.38 -32.26 15.48
C ARG A 185 1.66 -30.92 15.45
N VAL A 186 1.78 -30.09 16.49
CA VAL A 186 1.19 -28.74 16.50
C VAL A 186 1.74 -27.91 15.34
N PHE A 187 3.06 -27.86 15.21
CA PHE A 187 3.70 -27.09 14.15
C PHE A 187 3.57 -27.72 12.75
N GLU A 188 3.26 -29.02 12.66
CA GLU A 188 2.84 -29.62 11.39
C GLU A 188 1.48 -29.07 10.94
N GLN A 189 0.51 -28.95 11.85
CA GLN A 189 -0.79 -28.33 11.51
C GLN A 189 -0.63 -26.86 11.15
N GLU A 190 0.26 -26.13 11.84
CA GLU A 190 0.60 -24.75 11.49
C GLU A 190 1.21 -24.63 10.08
N ARG A 191 2.12 -25.56 9.71
CA ARG A 191 2.68 -25.62 8.36
C ARG A 191 1.60 -25.85 7.30
N GLN A 192 0.68 -26.79 7.54
CA GLN A 192 -0.43 -27.08 6.64
C GLN A 192 -1.40 -25.90 6.52
N GLN A 193 -1.63 -25.19 7.63
CA GLN A 193 -2.43 -23.97 7.64
C GLN A 193 -1.80 -22.89 6.75
N ALA A 194 -0.49 -22.64 6.89
CA ALA A 194 0.24 -21.69 6.04
C ALA A 194 0.20 -22.09 4.55
N GLU A 195 0.19 -23.39 4.23
CA GLU A 195 0.01 -23.86 2.85
C GLU A 195 -1.39 -23.54 2.30
N ALA A 196 -2.43 -23.70 3.12
CA ALA A 196 -3.80 -23.36 2.75
C ALA A 196 -3.98 -21.84 2.58
N GLU A 197 -3.39 -21.03 3.47
CA GLU A 197 -3.36 -19.56 3.40
C GLU A 197 -2.63 -19.07 2.14
N ARG A 198 -1.51 -19.70 1.75
CA ARG A 198 -0.87 -19.43 0.45
C ARG A 198 -1.81 -19.72 -0.73
N GLY A 199 -2.55 -20.83 -0.66
CA GLY A 199 -3.55 -21.19 -1.68
C GLY A 199 -4.67 -20.15 -1.79
N GLU A 200 -5.14 -19.64 -0.65
CA GLU A 200 -6.10 -18.53 -0.61
C GLU A 200 -5.51 -17.25 -1.23
N GLN A 201 -4.27 -16.91 -0.87
CA GLN A 201 -3.59 -15.73 -1.40
C GLN A 201 -3.39 -15.81 -2.91
N LEU A 202 -3.10 -17.00 -3.45
CA LEU A 202 -3.03 -17.22 -4.90
C LEU A 202 -4.34 -16.86 -5.60
N LEU A 203 -5.48 -17.34 -5.07
CA LEU A 203 -6.80 -17.03 -5.64
C LEU A 203 -7.13 -15.54 -5.53
N ARG A 204 -6.78 -14.89 -4.40
CA ARG A 204 -6.94 -13.44 -4.22
C ARG A 204 -6.13 -12.66 -5.25
N VAL A 205 -4.89 -13.03 -5.51
CA VAL A 205 -4.03 -12.39 -6.52
C VAL A 205 -4.59 -12.60 -7.92
N GLN A 206 -4.97 -13.81 -8.29
CA GLN A 206 -5.57 -14.09 -9.61
C GLN A 206 -6.86 -13.30 -9.85
N ASN A 207 -7.72 -13.20 -8.82
CA ASN A 207 -8.93 -12.39 -8.88
C ASN A 207 -8.62 -10.90 -9.01
N ALA A 208 -7.69 -10.37 -8.19
CA ALA A 208 -7.28 -8.97 -8.26
C ALA A 208 -6.70 -8.60 -9.63
N VAL A 209 -5.89 -9.48 -10.22
CA VAL A 209 -5.38 -9.32 -11.60
C VAL A 209 -6.52 -9.33 -12.60
N ALA A 210 -7.47 -10.26 -12.51
CA ALA A 210 -8.62 -10.31 -13.43
C ALA A 210 -9.48 -9.04 -13.34
N MET A 211 -9.79 -8.57 -12.13
CA MET A 211 -10.54 -7.34 -11.92
C MET A 211 -9.81 -6.13 -12.51
N ALA A 212 -8.51 -5.96 -12.22
CA ALA A 212 -7.70 -4.86 -12.74
C ALA A 212 -7.53 -4.95 -14.27
N TYR A 213 -7.43 -6.16 -14.82
CA TYR A 213 -7.36 -6.44 -16.24
C TYR A 213 -8.61 -5.93 -16.97
N TYR A 214 -9.80 -6.38 -16.55
CA TYR A 214 -11.05 -5.96 -17.19
C TYR A 214 -11.35 -4.46 -16.99
N GLN A 215 -10.98 -3.88 -15.84
CA GLN A 215 -11.06 -2.42 -15.64
C GLN A 215 -10.15 -1.66 -16.62
N SER A 216 -8.93 -2.16 -16.84
CA SER A 216 -7.98 -1.55 -17.78
C SER A 216 -8.41 -1.74 -19.23
N LEU A 217 -8.97 -2.91 -19.57
CA LEU A 217 -9.54 -3.19 -20.89
C LEU A 217 -10.73 -2.26 -21.19
N GLY A 218 -11.63 -2.05 -20.22
CA GLY A 218 -12.73 -1.09 -20.35
C GLY A 218 -12.25 0.35 -20.52
N ALA A 219 -11.16 0.74 -19.86
CA ALA A 219 -10.56 2.06 -20.05
C ALA A 219 -9.88 2.22 -21.42
N GLN A 220 -9.24 1.17 -21.93
CA GLN A 220 -8.70 1.13 -23.30
C GLN A 220 -9.82 1.33 -24.33
N GLU A 221 -10.94 0.63 -24.19
CA GLU A 221 -12.09 0.77 -25.08
C GLU A 221 -12.73 2.16 -24.97
N THR A 222 -12.81 2.71 -23.75
CA THR A 222 -13.29 4.08 -23.53
C THR A 222 -12.44 5.11 -24.29
N VAL A 223 -11.11 4.94 -24.33
CA VAL A 223 -10.21 5.82 -25.10
C VAL A 223 -10.49 5.70 -26.59
N ALA A 224 -10.71 4.49 -27.12
CA ALA A 224 -11.04 4.27 -28.53
C ALA A 224 -12.38 4.94 -28.93
N ILE A 225 -13.41 4.79 -28.09
CA ILE A 225 -14.72 5.42 -28.30
C ILE A 225 -14.60 6.94 -28.23
N ARG A 226 -13.89 7.49 -27.23
CA ARG A 226 -13.67 8.95 -27.09
C ARG A 226 -12.90 9.53 -28.27
N GLY A 227 -11.92 8.80 -28.81
CA GLY A 227 -11.23 9.21 -30.03
C GLY A 227 -12.16 9.29 -31.24
N THR A 228 -13.09 8.35 -31.35
CA THR A 228 -14.10 8.35 -32.41
C THR A 228 -15.10 9.50 -32.25
N LEU A 229 -15.55 9.79 -31.02
CA LEU A 229 -16.43 10.92 -30.72
C LEU A 229 -15.75 12.27 -30.99
N LEU A 230 -14.49 12.44 -30.61
CA LEU A 230 -13.72 13.64 -30.93
C LEU A 230 -13.63 13.87 -32.44
N LYS A 231 -13.32 12.81 -33.22
CA LYS A 231 -13.27 12.90 -34.67
C LYS A 231 -14.62 13.33 -35.26
N LEU A 232 -15.72 12.74 -34.77
CA LEU A 232 -17.07 13.11 -35.19
C LEU A 232 -17.40 14.57 -34.86
N ALA A 233 -17.03 15.05 -33.67
CA ALA A 233 -17.25 16.44 -33.27
C ALA A 233 -16.40 17.43 -34.11
N GLN A 234 -15.18 17.05 -34.47
CA GLN A 234 -14.32 17.83 -35.38
C GLN A 234 -14.90 17.91 -36.79
N ASP A 235 -15.44 16.80 -37.32
CA ASP A 235 -16.12 16.76 -38.62
C ASP A 235 -17.39 17.63 -38.62
N ALA A 236 -18.17 17.62 -37.52
CA ALA A 236 -19.33 18.48 -37.34
C ALA A 236 -18.94 19.98 -37.29
N LEU A 237 -17.89 20.34 -36.56
CA LEU A 237 -17.34 21.69 -36.54
C LEU A 237 -16.87 22.15 -37.93
N ALA A 238 -16.19 21.29 -38.69
CA ALA A 238 -15.78 21.59 -40.04
C ALA A 238 -16.99 21.87 -40.95
N THR A 239 -18.04 21.06 -40.83
CA THR A 239 -19.30 21.23 -41.58
C THR A 239 -20.01 22.54 -41.20
N ALA A 240 -20.12 22.86 -39.90
CA ALA A 240 -20.72 24.10 -39.44
C ALA A 240 -20.00 25.33 -39.99
N ARG A 241 -18.65 25.32 -40.00
CA ARG A 241 -17.84 26.38 -40.62
C ARG A 241 -18.08 26.53 -42.11
N GLN A 242 -18.24 25.42 -42.83
CA GLN A 242 -18.56 25.44 -44.26
C GLN A 242 -19.94 26.05 -44.52
N LEU A 243 -20.95 25.68 -43.73
CA LEU A 243 -22.31 26.24 -43.82
C LEU A 243 -22.34 27.72 -43.49
N PHE A 244 -21.59 28.17 -42.47
CA PHE A 244 -21.44 29.57 -42.14
C PHE A 244 -20.84 30.38 -43.31
N ASN A 245 -19.79 29.85 -43.96
CA ASN A 245 -19.16 30.51 -45.11
C ASN A 245 -20.09 30.67 -46.33
N VAL A 246 -21.10 29.81 -46.47
CA VAL A 246 -22.13 29.92 -47.53
C VAL A 246 -23.41 30.61 -47.04
N GLY A 247 -23.42 31.16 -45.83
CA GLY A 247 -24.55 31.88 -45.23
C GLY A 247 -25.74 31.00 -44.83
N GLN A 248 -25.50 29.70 -44.60
CA GLN A 248 -26.52 28.71 -44.23
C GLN A 248 -26.50 28.31 -42.74
N ALA A 249 -25.56 28.84 -41.96
CA ALA A 249 -25.49 28.70 -40.51
C ALA A 249 -25.09 30.03 -39.88
N ASP A 250 -25.43 30.25 -38.61
CA ASP A 250 -25.10 31.47 -37.89
C ASP A 250 -23.86 31.29 -36.98
N ASP A 251 -23.25 32.40 -36.53
CA ASP A 251 -22.10 32.37 -35.60
C ASP A 251 -22.34 31.49 -34.34
N PRO A 252 -23.52 31.52 -33.68
CA PRO A 252 -23.79 30.66 -32.53
C PRO A 252 -23.71 29.16 -32.84
N ASP A 253 -24.08 28.73 -34.05
CA ASP A 253 -24.02 27.31 -34.45
C ASP A 253 -22.56 26.84 -34.55
N VAL A 254 -21.68 27.68 -35.10
CA VAL A 254 -20.24 27.40 -35.18
C VAL A 254 -19.61 27.38 -33.78
N LEU A 255 -19.97 28.34 -32.93
CA LEU A 255 -19.47 28.41 -31.55
C LEU A 255 -19.93 27.19 -30.74
N GLN A 256 -21.17 26.74 -30.91
CA GLN A 256 -21.67 25.54 -30.25
C GLN A 256 -20.86 24.30 -30.68
N ALA A 257 -20.69 24.09 -31.99
CA ALA A 257 -19.88 22.97 -32.49
C ALA A 257 -18.43 23.04 -32.01
N GLN A 258 -17.88 24.25 -31.84
CA GLN A 258 -16.53 24.44 -31.30
C GLN A 258 -16.44 24.04 -29.83
N VAL A 259 -17.44 24.40 -29.02
CA VAL A 259 -17.52 24.00 -27.61
C VAL A 259 -17.64 22.48 -27.50
N GLU A 260 -18.48 21.84 -28.31
CA GLU A 260 -18.64 20.38 -28.33
C GLU A 260 -17.32 19.65 -28.67
N ALA A 261 -16.60 20.11 -29.71
CA ALA A 261 -15.30 19.54 -30.07
C ALA A 261 -14.25 19.71 -28.96
N ALA A 262 -14.19 20.89 -28.31
CA ALA A 262 -13.29 21.13 -27.19
C ALA A 262 -13.64 20.28 -25.96
N GLN A 263 -14.93 20.03 -25.71
CA GLN A 263 -15.37 19.15 -24.62
C GLN A 263 -14.94 17.69 -24.86
N GLU A 264 -15.09 17.17 -26.08
CA GLU A 264 -14.65 15.81 -26.40
C GLU A 264 -13.12 15.67 -26.38
N GLU A 265 -12.37 16.73 -26.69
CA GLU A 265 -10.90 16.74 -26.55
C GLU A 265 -10.48 16.56 -25.08
N VAL A 266 -11.08 17.35 -24.18
CA VAL A 266 -10.85 17.22 -22.73
C VAL A 266 -11.27 15.83 -22.22
N ALA A 267 -12.37 15.29 -22.73
CA ALA A 267 -12.84 13.95 -22.37
C ALA A 267 -11.87 12.84 -22.82
N LEU A 268 -11.29 12.95 -24.01
CA LEU A 268 -10.28 12.02 -24.52
C LEU A 268 -9.00 12.06 -23.66
N VAL A 269 -8.48 13.26 -23.36
CA VAL A 269 -7.29 13.40 -22.51
C VAL A 269 -7.54 12.80 -21.12
N SER A 270 -8.72 13.05 -20.55
CA SER A 270 -9.11 12.47 -19.26
C SER A 270 -9.20 10.94 -19.31
N ALA A 271 -9.73 10.37 -20.39
CA ALA A 271 -9.79 8.93 -20.60
C ALA A 271 -8.40 8.30 -20.74
N GLN A 272 -7.47 8.94 -21.47
CA GLN A 272 -6.09 8.49 -21.61
C GLN A 272 -5.34 8.49 -20.28
N GLN A 273 -5.49 9.55 -19.47
CA GLN A 273 -4.91 9.61 -18.13
C GLN A 273 -5.46 8.50 -17.22
N ARG A 274 -6.77 8.23 -17.28
CA ARG A 274 -7.40 7.14 -16.53
C ARG A 274 -6.87 5.77 -16.98
N GLN A 275 -6.73 5.53 -18.28
CA GLN A 275 -6.14 4.30 -18.80
C GLN A 275 -4.71 4.12 -18.26
N GLN A 276 -3.89 5.18 -18.29
CA GLN A 276 -2.52 5.12 -17.77
C GLN A 276 -2.47 4.84 -16.26
N MET A 277 -3.38 5.42 -15.47
CA MET A 277 -3.47 5.11 -14.03
C MET A 277 -3.87 3.65 -13.78
N LEU A 278 -4.86 3.14 -14.51
CA LEU A 278 -5.30 1.75 -14.37
C LEU A 278 -4.22 0.76 -14.81
N TRP A 279 -3.47 1.08 -15.87
CA TRP A 279 -2.30 0.31 -16.28
C TRP A 279 -1.25 0.21 -15.16
N ARG A 280 -0.91 1.34 -14.54
CA ARG A 280 0.06 1.36 -13.43
C ARG A 280 -0.45 0.59 -12.21
N SER A 281 -1.76 0.65 -11.93
CA SER A 281 -2.39 -0.14 -10.87
C SER A 281 -2.28 -1.64 -11.15
N LEU A 282 -2.61 -2.06 -12.39
CA LEU A 282 -2.46 -3.45 -12.85
C LEU A 282 -1.01 -3.93 -12.72
N ALA A 283 -0.06 -3.14 -13.20
CA ALA A 283 1.38 -3.40 -13.10
C ALA A 283 1.84 -3.57 -11.63
N ALA A 284 1.34 -2.73 -10.72
CA ALA A 284 1.61 -2.84 -9.29
C ALA A 284 1.04 -4.12 -8.67
N ILE A 285 -0.19 -4.53 -9.04
CA ILE A 285 -0.81 -5.77 -8.56
C ILE A 285 -0.02 -7.00 -9.04
N ILE A 286 0.48 -6.99 -10.28
CA ILE A 286 1.33 -8.08 -10.81
C ILE A 286 2.67 -8.14 -10.06
N GLY A 287 3.13 -7.03 -9.48
CA GLY A 287 4.44 -6.91 -8.86
C GLY A 287 5.54 -6.51 -9.84
N ARG A 288 5.17 -5.90 -10.98
CA ARG A 288 6.07 -5.39 -12.02
C ARG A 288 5.72 -3.93 -12.35
N PRO A 289 6.15 -2.96 -11.52
CA PRO A 289 5.81 -1.54 -11.74
C PRO A 289 6.40 -0.96 -13.03
N ASP A 290 7.41 -1.62 -13.59
CA ASP A 290 8.12 -1.32 -14.84
C ASP A 290 7.50 -2.00 -16.08
N LEU A 291 6.31 -2.63 -15.95
CA LEU A 291 5.64 -3.31 -17.06
C LEU A 291 5.37 -2.32 -18.22
N PRO A 292 5.95 -2.55 -19.42
CA PRO A 292 5.80 -1.62 -20.54
C PRO A 292 4.35 -1.59 -20.99
N SER A 293 3.84 -0.37 -21.23
CA SER A 293 2.49 -0.15 -21.72
C SER A 293 2.24 -0.92 -23.01
N GLY A 294 1.11 -1.60 -23.07
CA GLY A 294 0.70 -2.38 -24.24
C GLY A 294 -0.82 -2.48 -24.34
N THR A 295 -1.27 -3.28 -25.29
CA THR A 295 -2.70 -3.48 -25.55
C THR A 295 -3.18 -4.72 -24.83
N LEU A 296 -4.35 -4.64 -24.18
CA LEU A 296 -4.99 -5.79 -23.55
C LEU A 296 -5.91 -6.46 -24.59
N ALA A 297 -5.76 -7.78 -24.77
CA ALA A 297 -6.56 -8.56 -25.69
C ALA A 297 -7.75 -9.25 -25.00
N GLY A 298 -8.97 -8.81 -25.29
CA GLY A 298 -10.17 -9.47 -24.77
C GLY A 298 -11.46 -8.86 -25.33
N ASN A 299 -12.57 -9.54 -25.08
CA ASN A 299 -13.91 -9.07 -25.41
C ASN A 299 -14.68 -8.80 -24.11
N LEU A 300 -15.27 -7.60 -23.99
CA LEU A 300 -16.11 -7.20 -22.84
C LEU A 300 -17.60 -7.58 -23.03
N GLU A 301 -18.01 -7.91 -24.25
CA GLU A 301 -19.40 -8.24 -24.57
C GLU A 301 -19.76 -9.70 -24.29
N GLU A 302 -18.75 -10.58 -24.30
CA GLU A 302 -18.93 -12.02 -24.07
C GLU A 302 -18.90 -12.31 -22.56
N LEU A 303 -20.08 -12.29 -21.93
CA LEU A 303 -20.26 -12.63 -20.53
C LEU A 303 -20.34 -14.16 -20.36
N PRO A 304 -19.56 -14.76 -19.43
CA PRO A 304 -19.68 -16.18 -19.15
C PRO A 304 -21.04 -16.48 -18.50
N ASP A 305 -21.63 -17.62 -18.85
CA ASP A 305 -22.81 -18.12 -18.17
C ASP A 305 -22.44 -18.59 -16.74
N VAL A 306 -23.14 -18.07 -15.74
CA VAL A 306 -22.85 -18.32 -14.32
C VAL A 306 -23.97 -19.13 -13.70
N ASP A 307 -23.75 -20.45 -13.56
CA ASP A 307 -24.62 -21.32 -12.77
C ASP A 307 -24.38 -21.11 -11.27
N THR A 308 -25.17 -20.23 -10.66
CA THR A 308 -25.04 -19.87 -9.24
C THR A 308 -25.07 -21.07 -8.30
N GLN A 309 -25.83 -22.11 -8.62
CA GLN A 309 -25.98 -23.29 -7.77
C GLN A 309 -24.69 -24.11 -7.78
N ARG A 310 -24.15 -24.35 -8.99
CA ARG A 310 -22.88 -25.05 -9.16
C ARG A 310 -21.71 -24.31 -8.51
N TRP A 311 -21.70 -22.98 -8.58
CA TRP A 311 -20.69 -22.15 -7.90
C TRP A 311 -20.78 -22.25 -6.38
N LEU A 312 -22.00 -22.21 -5.80
CA LEU A 312 -22.19 -22.37 -4.36
C LEU A 312 -21.69 -23.73 -3.88
N GLU A 313 -22.05 -24.82 -4.56
CA GLU A 313 -21.58 -26.17 -4.23
C GLU A 313 -20.05 -26.26 -4.29
N ASN A 314 -19.44 -25.67 -5.32
CA ASN A 314 -17.99 -25.63 -5.45
C ASN A 314 -17.32 -24.84 -4.31
N ILE A 315 -17.86 -23.67 -3.94
CA ILE A 315 -17.35 -22.86 -2.82
C ILE A 315 -17.44 -23.65 -1.50
N LEU A 316 -18.58 -24.29 -1.23
CA LEU A 316 -18.76 -25.05 0.01
C LEU A 316 -17.80 -26.25 0.11
N GLN A 317 -17.47 -26.89 -1.02
CA GLN A 317 -16.58 -28.05 -1.04
C GLN A 317 -15.09 -27.68 -1.08
N ASN A 318 -14.73 -26.63 -1.83
CA ASN A 318 -13.33 -26.32 -2.17
C ASN A 318 -12.82 -24.99 -1.60
N SER A 319 -13.59 -24.29 -0.76
CA SER A 319 -13.18 -23.01 -0.17
C SER A 319 -11.90 -23.15 0.66
N PRO A 320 -10.84 -22.38 0.34
CA PRO A 320 -9.65 -22.28 1.18
C PRO A 320 -9.98 -21.83 2.61
N ALA A 321 -10.96 -20.94 2.80
CA ALA A 321 -11.35 -20.46 4.12
C ALA A 321 -11.88 -21.59 5.02
N VAL A 322 -12.68 -22.50 4.44
CA VAL A 322 -13.16 -23.70 5.16
C VAL A 322 -12.00 -24.63 5.49
N LYS A 323 -11.06 -24.83 4.55
CA LYS A 323 -9.87 -25.64 4.78
C LYS A 323 -8.98 -25.07 5.90
N ILE A 324 -8.77 -23.75 5.93
CA ILE A 324 -8.01 -23.04 6.98
C ILE A 324 -8.69 -23.22 8.33
N ALA A 325 -10.02 -23.05 8.41
CA ALA A 325 -10.77 -23.26 9.65
C ALA A 325 -10.63 -24.71 10.16
N ASN A 326 -10.73 -25.71 9.30
CA ASN A 326 -10.53 -27.10 9.67
C ASN A 326 -9.11 -27.38 10.18
N LEU A 327 -8.09 -26.77 9.56
CA LEU A 327 -6.70 -26.88 10.01
C LEU A 327 -6.46 -26.18 11.35
N SER A 328 -7.12 -25.05 11.62
CA SER A 328 -7.06 -24.40 12.93
C SER A 328 -7.66 -25.28 14.04
N LEU A 329 -8.73 -26.03 13.73
CA LEU A 329 -9.31 -27.00 14.67
C LEU A 329 -8.34 -28.16 14.92
N ALA A 330 -7.74 -28.71 13.86
CA ALA A 330 -6.75 -29.78 13.99
C ALA A 330 -5.52 -29.34 14.80
N ARG A 331 -5.07 -28.08 14.61
CA ARG A 331 -4.01 -27.48 15.42
C ARG A 331 -4.41 -27.38 16.88
N ALA A 332 -5.60 -26.86 17.19
CA ALA A 332 -6.09 -26.73 18.56
C ALA A 332 -6.20 -28.10 19.26
N GLN A 333 -6.63 -29.14 18.53
CA GLN A 333 -6.63 -30.53 19.04
C GLN A 333 -5.22 -31.03 19.33
N ALA A 334 -4.26 -30.76 18.44
CA ALA A 334 -2.85 -31.11 18.67
C ALA A 334 -2.25 -30.37 19.88
N GLU A 335 -2.64 -29.11 20.10
CA GLU A 335 -2.23 -28.32 21.26
C GLU A 335 -2.79 -28.89 22.56
N LEU A 336 -4.07 -29.28 22.58
CA LEU A 336 -4.68 -29.98 23.71
C LEU A 336 -3.93 -31.28 24.03
N ASP A 337 -3.59 -32.06 23.00
CA ASP A 337 -2.83 -33.29 23.13
C ASP A 337 -1.40 -33.07 23.66
N ARG A 338 -0.76 -31.96 23.28
CA ARG A 338 0.52 -31.56 23.86
C ARG A 338 0.36 -31.19 25.33
N ALA A 339 -0.64 -30.37 25.67
CA ALA A 339 -0.90 -29.95 27.04
C ALA A 339 -1.17 -31.12 27.99
N LYS A 340 -1.88 -32.17 27.52
CA LYS A 340 -2.10 -33.41 28.29
C LYS A 340 -0.81 -34.16 28.66
N ARG A 341 0.30 -33.93 27.95
CA ARG A 341 1.60 -34.59 28.19
C ARG A 341 2.53 -33.76 29.08
N GLU A 342 2.19 -32.50 29.34
CA GLU A 342 2.95 -31.60 30.20
C GLU A 342 3.20 -32.14 31.62
N PRO A 343 2.24 -32.85 32.27
CA PRO A 343 2.45 -33.39 33.62
C PRO A 343 3.51 -34.48 33.73
N ILE A 344 3.94 -35.09 32.63
CA ILE A 344 5.00 -36.12 32.65
C ILE A 344 6.33 -35.39 32.89
N PRO A 345 7.08 -35.67 33.96
CA PRO A 345 8.31 -34.95 34.25
C PRO A 345 9.40 -35.26 33.22
N ASP A 346 10.25 -34.28 32.95
CA ASP A 346 11.49 -34.49 32.20
C ASP A 346 12.63 -34.86 33.15
N LEU A 347 13.59 -35.66 32.69
CA LEU A 347 14.72 -36.09 33.49
C LEU A 347 15.96 -35.26 33.13
N GLN A 348 16.55 -34.57 34.10
CA GLN A 348 17.79 -33.84 33.88
C GLN A 348 19.00 -34.65 34.37
N LEU A 349 19.88 -35.03 33.45
CA LEU A 349 21.12 -35.71 33.77
C LEU A 349 22.26 -34.69 33.81
N ARG A 350 22.95 -34.59 34.95
CA ARG A 350 24.08 -33.70 35.14
C ARG A 350 25.29 -34.51 35.60
N VAL A 351 26.40 -34.38 34.89
CA VAL A 351 27.69 -35.00 35.22
C VAL A 351 28.72 -33.88 35.29
N GLY A 352 29.48 -33.82 36.38
CA GLY A 352 30.51 -32.80 36.55
C GLY A 352 31.73 -33.34 37.28
N VAL A 353 32.82 -32.60 37.17
CA VAL A 353 34.08 -32.80 37.88
C VAL A 353 34.36 -31.57 38.74
N GLN A 354 34.96 -31.75 39.91
CA GLN A 354 35.37 -30.73 40.88
C GLN A 354 36.85 -30.91 41.23
#